data_AF-A0A4R2PGP8-F1
#
_entry.id   AF-A0A4R2PGP8-F1
#
_cell.length_a   1.000
_cell.length_b   1.000
_cell.length_c   1.000
_cell.angle_alpha   90.00
_cell.angle_beta   90.00
_cell.angle_gamma   90.00
#
_symmetry.space_group_name_H-M   'P 1'
#
loop_
_entity.id
_entity.type
_entity.pdbx_description
1 polymer ?
#
loop_
_entity_poly.entity_id
_entity_poly.type
_entity_poly.pdbx_seq_one_letter_code
_entity_poly.pdbx_strand_id
1 'polypeptide(L)'
;MIEDLIIDGVFVSPFLVALVLAAVAARPVGLLLNRLGLYRLVWNPGVFDAALFFLLYAGFCCLMVPDILDIYLTRFLTEGIHAFLFSH
;
A
#
# COMPACT_ATOMS: atom_id res chain seq x y z
N MET A 1 10.52 8.66 15.45
CA MET A 1 9.43 9.09 16.35
C MET A 1 8.19 9.09 15.48
N ILE A 2 7.33 8.08 15.63
CA ILE A 2 6.08 8.00 14.86
C ILE A 2 5.14 8.97 15.55
N GLU A 3 4.75 10.05 14.88
CA GLU A 3 3.70 10.91 15.39
C GLU A 3 2.40 10.09 15.42
N ASP A 4 2.00 9.67 16.62
CA ASP A 4 0.69 9.09 16.84
C ASP A 4 -0.35 10.16 16.49
N LEU A 5 -1.07 9.98 15.39
CA LEU A 5 -2.16 10.86 14.99
C LEU A 5 -3.34 10.62 15.94
N ILE A 6 -3.33 11.30 17.09
CA ILE A 6 -4.39 11.23 18.10
C ILE A 6 -5.62 11.99 17.57
N ILE A 7 -6.55 11.26 16.97
CA ILE A 7 -7.91 11.74 16.71
C ILE A 7 -8.79 11.20 17.84
N ASP A 8 -9.23 12.10 18.73
CA ASP A 8 -10.25 11.85 19.76
C ASP A 8 -9.92 10.76 20.80
N GLY A 9 -8.63 10.54 21.10
CA GLY A 9 -8.18 9.60 22.12
C GLY A 9 -8.18 8.12 21.70
N VAL A 10 -8.47 7.83 20.42
CA VAL A 10 -8.32 6.49 19.85
C VAL A 10 -6.96 6.43 19.14
N PHE A 11 -6.12 5.46 19.49
CA PHE A 11 -4.90 5.13 18.74
C PHE A 11 -5.28 4.55 17.38
N VAL A 12 -5.69 5.40 16.44
CA VAL A 12 -5.97 4.97 15.08
C VAL A 12 -4.64 4.95 14.35
N SER A 13 -4.10 3.74 14.21
CA SER A 13 -2.88 3.54 13.43
C SER A 13 -3.09 4.07 12.00
N PRO A 14 -2.17 4.84 11.40
CA PRO A 14 -2.29 5.36 10.04
C PRO A 14 -2.60 4.27 9.01
N PHE A 15 -2.14 3.04 9.27
CA PHE A 15 -2.45 1.83 8.51
C PHE A 15 -3.94 1.50 8.49
N LEU A 16 -4.65 1.69 9.60
CA LEU A 16 -6.08 1.41 9.73
C LEU A 16 -6.90 2.42 8.91
N VAL A 17 -6.48 3.70 8.93
CA VAL A 17 -7.09 4.74 8.08
C VAL A 17 -6.83 4.45 6.60
N ALA A 18 -5.59 4.14 6.23
CA ALA A 18 -5.23 3.76 4.87
C ALA A 18 -6.00 2.52 4.39
N LEU A 19 -6.24 1.55 5.28
CA LEU A 19 -7.00 0.33 4.96
C LEU A 19 -8.48 0.63 4.69
N VAL A 20 -9.09 1.47 5.51
CA VAL A 20 -10.48 1.91 5.30
C VAL A 20 -10.60 2.73 4.01
N LEU A 21 -9.68 3.68 3.77
CA LEU A 21 -9.65 4.48 2.55
C LEU A 21 -9.46 3.60 1.31
N ALA A 22 -8.54 2.64 1.36
CA ALA A 22 -8.32 1.69 0.27
C ALA A 22 -9.54 0.81 0.03
N ALA A 23 -10.22 0.34 1.08
CA ALA A 23 -11.43 -0.47 0.94
C ALA A 23 -12.58 0.33 0.30
N VAL A 24 -12.75 1.59 0.70
CA VAL A 24 -13.75 2.50 0.14
C VAL A 24 -13.40 2.86 -1.32
N ALA A 25 -12.12 3.07 -1.64
CA ALA A 25 -11.66 3.40 -2.99
C ALA A 25 -11.63 2.19 -3.94
N ALA A 26 -11.38 0.98 -3.44
CA ALA A 26 -11.35 -0.24 -4.25
C ALA A 26 -12.71 -0.55 -4.87
N ARG A 27 -13.82 -0.24 -4.17
CA ARG A 27 -15.19 -0.43 -4.67
C ARG A 27 -15.48 0.32 -5.98
N PRO A 28 -15.36 1.67 -6.05
CA PRO A 28 -15.61 2.41 -7.27
C PRO A 28 -14.55 2.13 -8.34
N VAL A 29 -13.28 1.92 -7.96
CA VAL A 29 -12.22 1.63 -8.93
C VAL A 29 -12.45 0.26 -9.60
N GLY A 30 -12.80 -0.77 -8.82
CA GLY A 30 -13.20 -2.09 -9.34
C GLY A 30 -14.43 -2.01 -10.25
N LEU A 31 -15.44 -1.22 -9.87
CA LEU A 31 -16.62 -0.97 -10.72
C LEU A 31 -16.26 -0.25 -12.03
N LEU A 32 -15.36 0.74 -11.99
CA LEU A 32 -14.91 1.48 -13.17
C LEU A 32 -14.10 0.58 -14.11
N LEU A 33 -13.20 -0.25 -13.55
CA LEU A 33 -12.42 -1.23 -14.29
C LEU A 33 -13.27 -2.34 -14.89
N ASN A 34 -14.32 -2.77 -14.19
CA ASN A 34 -15.31 -3.69 -14.73
C ASN A 34 -16.10 -3.05 -15.89
N ARG A 35 -16.50 -1.78 -15.75
CA ARG A 35 -17.12 -0.99 -16.82
C ARG A 35 -16.22 -0.80 -18.04
N LEU A 36 -14.91 -0.69 -17.84
CA LEU A 36 -13.90 -0.59 -18.91
C LEU A 36 -13.63 -1.95 -19.60
N GLY A 37 -14.23 -3.05 -19.15
CA GLY A 37 -14.10 -4.36 -19.78
C GLY A 37 -12.75 -5.04 -19.55
N LEU A 38 -11.89 -4.47 -18.69
CA LEU A 38 -10.58 -5.03 -18.33
C LEU A 38 -10.70 -6.37 -17.56
N TYR A 39 -11.85 -6.59 -16.92
CA TYR A 39 -12.19 -7.89 -16.31
C TYR A 39 -12.24 -9.04 -17.32
N ARG A 40 -12.43 -8.75 -18.62
CA ARG A 40 -12.45 -9.78 -19.66
C ARG A 40 -11.05 -10.30 -20.02
N LEU A 41 -10.00 -9.58 -19.65
CA LEU A 41 -8.60 -9.96 -19.87
C LEU A 41 -8.01 -10.81 -18.73
N VAL A 42 -8.64 -10.80 -17.56
CA VAL A 42 -8.13 -11.48 -16.37
C VAL A 42 -8.92 -12.76 -16.11
N TRP A 43 -8.22 -13.89 -16.16
CA TRP A 43 -8.80 -15.24 -15.98
C TRP A 43 -9.51 -15.42 -14.62
N ASN A 44 -9.06 -14.70 -13.58
CA ASN A 44 -9.61 -14.77 -12.22
C ASN A 44 -9.96 -13.37 -11.67
N PRO A 45 -11.23 -12.92 -11.75
CA PRO A 45 -11.64 -11.60 -11.28
C PRO A 45 -11.36 -11.36 -9.79
N GLY A 46 -11.45 -12.41 -8.97
CA GLY A 46 -11.18 -12.30 -7.52
C GLY A 46 -9.73 -11.96 -7.17
N VAL A 47 -8.76 -12.44 -7.95
CA VAL A 47 -7.33 -12.14 -7.71
C VAL A 47 -7.02 -10.70 -8.14
N PHE A 48 -7.70 -10.21 -9.19
CA PHE A 48 -7.56 -8.84 -9.65
C PHE A 48 -8.08 -7.83 -8.62
N ASP A 49 -9.26 -8.07 -8.05
CA ASP A 49 -9.82 -7.22 -6.99
C ASP A 49 -8.91 -7.16 -5.75
N ALA A 50 -8.35 -8.32 -5.35
CA ALA A 50 -7.39 -8.37 -4.26
C ALA A 50 -6.12 -7.56 -4.58
N ALA A 51 -5.54 -7.74 -5.76
CA ALA A 51 -4.36 -7.00 -6.19
C ALA A 51 -4.62 -5.48 -6.26
N LEU A 52 -5.78 -5.08 -6.77
CA LEU A 52 -6.20 -3.68 -6.85
C LEU A 52 -6.36 -3.07 -5.46
N PHE A 53 -6.96 -3.79 -4.53
CA PHE A 53 -7.06 -3.38 -3.13
C PHE A 53 -5.67 -3.19 -2.50
N PHE A 54 -4.77 -4.15 -2.66
CA PHE A 54 -3.40 -4.05 -2.15
C PHE A 54 -2.61 -2.90 -2.81
N LEU A 55 -2.81 -2.65 -4.10
CA LEU A 55 -2.18 -1.54 -4.82
C LEU A 55 -2.65 -0.19 -4.28
N LEU A 56 -3.96 -0.01 -4.10
CA LEU A 56 -4.53 1.20 -3.52
C LEU A 56 -4.07 1.38 -2.08
N TYR A 57 -4.09 0.31 -1.29
CA TYR A 57 -3.60 0.32 0.10
C TYR A 57 -2.13 0.72 0.19
N ALA A 58 -1.27 0.15 -0.67
CA ALA A 58 0.14 0.53 -0.75
C ALA A 58 0.32 2.01 -1.13
N GLY A 59 -0.48 2.51 -2.08
CA GLY A 59 -0.48 3.93 -2.46
C GLY A 59 -0.86 4.86 -1.31
N PHE A 60 -1.94 4.55 -0.59
CA PHE A 60 -2.37 5.33 0.58
C PHE A 60 -1.36 5.26 1.74
N CYS A 61 -0.78 4.08 2.01
CA CYS A 61 0.30 3.94 2.98
C CYS A 61 1.52 4.78 2.61
N CYS A 62 1.91 4.82 1.33
CA CYS A 62 3.01 5.65 0.86
C CYS A 62 2.74 7.15 1.07
N LEU A 63 1.49 7.57 0.87
CA LEU A 63 1.09 8.98 1.00
C LEU A 63 0.90 9.43 2.45
N MET A 64 0.40 8.55 3.33
CA MET A 64 0.18 8.86 4.75
C MET A 64 1.40 8.58 5.63
N VAL A 65 2.27 7.65 5.25
CA VAL A 65 3.43 7.24 6.06
C VAL A 65 4.69 7.15 5.19
N PRO A 66 5.20 8.29 4.70
CA PRO A 66 6.41 8.32 3.87
C PRO A 66 7.62 7.73 4.61
N ASP A 67 7.70 7.89 5.93
CA ASP A 67 8.80 7.39 6.76
C ASP A 67 8.98 5.86 6.72
N ILE A 68 7.90 5.09 6.53
CA ILE A 68 8.02 3.62 6.49
C ILE A 68 8.70 3.18 5.20
N LEU A 69 8.31 3.76 4.05
CA LEU A 69 8.93 3.41 2.79
C LEU A 69 10.38 3.88 2.76
N ASP A 70 10.67 5.04 3.35
CA ASP A 70 12.02 5.53 3.53
C ASP A 70 12.87 4.58 4.39
N ILE A 71 12.34 4.08 5.51
CA ILE A 71 13.00 3.07 6.34
C ILE A 71 13.27 1.77 5.55
N TYR A 72 12.30 1.28 4.79
CA TYR A 72 12.46 0.03 4.03
C TYR A 72 13.37 0.20 2.81
N LEU A 73 13.27 1.30 2.07
CA LEU A 73 14.15 1.57 0.92
C LEU A 73 15.56 1.86 1.39
N THR A 74 15.74 2.64 2.45
CA THR A 74 17.06 2.90 3.03
C THR A 74 17.65 1.62 3.59
N ARG A 75 16.88 0.79 4.31
CA ARG A 75 17.36 -0.54 4.73
C ARG A 75 17.68 -1.45 3.56
N PHE A 76 16.83 -1.52 2.54
CA PHE A 76 17.06 -2.40 1.39
C PHE A 76 18.27 -1.95 0.58
N LEU A 77 18.44 -0.64 0.38
CA LEU A 77 19.63 -0.06 -0.23
C LEU A 77 20.86 -0.28 0.64
N THR A 78 20.81 0.00 1.95
CA THR A 78 21.93 -0.21 2.86
C THR A 78 22.31 -1.69 2.93
N GLU A 79 21.39 -2.60 3.20
CA GLU A 79 21.65 -4.05 3.27
C GLU A 79 22.10 -4.61 1.91
N GLY A 80 21.50 -4.15 0.81
CA GLY A 80 21.91 -4.54 -0.55
C GLY A 80 23.30 -4.03 -0.92
N ILE A 81 23.63 -2.79 -0.54
CA ILE A 81 24.94 -2.19 -0.75
C ILE A 81 25.98 -2.85 0.15
N HIS A 82 25.65 -3.13 1.42
CA HIS A 82 26.53 -3.83 2.35
C HIS A 82 26.80 -5.27 1.91
N ALA A 83 25.78 -6.00 1.44
CA ALA A 83 25.94 -7.34 0.88
C ALA A 83 26.84 -7.33 -0.38
N PHE A 84 26.79 -6.26 -1.18
CA PHE A 84 27.63 -6.10 -2.37
C PHE A 84 29.06 -5.63 -2.03
N LEU A 85 29.26 -4.80 -1.01
CA LEU A 85 30.56 -4.28 -0.58
C LEU A 85 31.38 -5.26 0.26
N PHE A 86 30.74 -6.15 1.03
CA PHE A 86 31.40 -7.16 1.87
C PHE A 86 31.52 -8.54 1.21
N SER A 87 31.13 -8.69 -0.06
CA SER A 87 31.29 -9.94 -0.84
C SER A 87 32.60 -10.01 -1.66
N HIS A 88 33.61 -9.21 -1.31
CA HIS A 88 35.00 -9.28 -1.81
C HIS A 88 35.96 -9.18 -0.61
#